data_AF-A0A814Z0P8-F1
#
_entry.id   AF-A0A814Z0P8-F1
#
_cell.length_a   1.000
_cell.length_b   1.000
_cell.length_c   1.000
_cell.angle_alpha   90.00
_cell.angle_beta   90.00
_cell.angle_gamma   90.00
#
_symmetry.space_group_name_H-M   'P 1'
#
loop_
_entity.id
_entity.type
_entity.pdbx_description
1 polymer ?
#
loop_
_entity_poly.entity_id
_entity_poly.type
_entity_poly.pdbx_seq_one_letter_code
_entity_poly.pdbx_strand_id
1 'polypeptide(L)'
;MVIITMLHHTEIDIPWYADSEWNNVKGQLSTIDRNYGYVHSVLHSIGTHQIHHLFTKVPHYHLEEATIHFRKAFPDLVRCNDESILFAFTRMFKIFLQQRSIEDDVLVFTYTEDDKTKILLYIAMGFSAWGDRMWNFSVGIYFISLNPTNLLSVALNGIALNLAVILFATAIGDWIDRNPRLSTLRKSLYFQNLSVAVMAVLVVIALYYQSSLPQYWMIIIQGFLIGIGMIATLSSVACKVSISKDWVVALYGSNRQNLANTNATLRRIDLISNVLAPILTGAIMAFTSRWLSAVLIAGWNVVSLGFELFLYTRVYHLAEDVLANKVSVNKSNEELTEKKKGPLRQFFTSLQGLETYASLSVFLPGLSLALLYMTVLSFDSVTRAYVIEQGLSEAFLGLLNGLGSILGIIGTIAYPFFVKCTGLVRTGIIGFWSEFSMIILCLISLFVYGTSFGPFQHLTIGSCQYYEILTKNNSTTTLIPYQCSNSKLSVLLLVIGITLNRFGLWIADLTVNQLQQERVPEKIRGRIGGTQHSLNQFFDLLRYVLIIFLPRMQQFGYHVCLSVLSVFTASLIYTIWSCSSASHLVPPAADIEMTETNVDLAQHYEVQLGEKLDYVDEDDNKI
;
A
#
# COMPACT_ATOMS: atom_id res chain seq x y z
N MET A 1 -10.52 -21.45 36.38
CA MET A 1 -10.73 -20.01 36.67
C MET A 1 -10.29 -19.13 35.52
N VAL A 2 -9.01 -19.12 35.09
CA VAL A 2 -8.54 -18.23 34.00
C VAL A 2 -9.39 -18.26 32.71
N ILE A 3 -9.75 -19.46 32.21
CA ILE A 3 -10.58 -19.59 30.99
C ILE A 3 -12.00 -19.01 31.19
N ILE A 4 -12.60 -19.26 32.36
CA ILE A 4 -13.95 -18.80 32.71
C ILE A 4 -13.96 -17.27 32.78
N THR A 5 -13.06 -16.69 33.57
CA THR A 5 -12.94 -15.24 33.71
C THR A 5 -12.65 -14.57 32.37
N MET A 6 -11.72 -15.11 31.58
CA MET A 6 -11.46 -14.58 30.25
C MET A 6 -12.73 -14.59 29.39
N LEU A 7 -13.37 -15.74 29.22
CA LEU A 7 -14.51 -15.86 28.30
C LEU A 7 -15.75 -15.05 28.69
N HIS A 8 -15.93 -14.75 29.96
CA HIS A 8 -17.04 -13.93 30.42
C HIS A 8 -16.78 -12.42 30.34
N HIS A 9 -15.52 -11.99 30.34
CA HIS A 9 -15.13 -10.57 30.33
C HIS A 9 -14.45 -10.13 29.01
N THR A 10 -14.08 -11.09 28.16
CA THR A 10 -13.52 -10.85 26.83
C THR A 10 -14.34 -11.62 25.81
N GLU A 11 -15.26 -10.92 25.15
CA GLU A 11 -16.00 -11.37 23.97
C GLU A 11 -16.15 -10.16 23.03
N ILE A 12 -16.47 -10.45 21.77
CA ILE A 12 -16.81 -9.43 20.77
C ILE A 12 -18.00 -8.59 21.27
N ASP A 13 -17.96 -7.29 20.98
CA ASP A 13 -19.00 -6.31 21.35
C ASP A 13 -19.24 -6.10 22.86
N ILE A 14 -18.42 -6.70 23.74
CA ILE A 14 -18.39 -6.32 25.16
C ILE A 14 -17.55 -5.04 25.31
N PRO A 15 -18.13 -3.93 25.81
CA PRO A 15 -17.42 -2.68 25.97
C PRO A 15 -16.48 -2.68 27.18
N TRP A 16 -15.29 -2.14 26.97
CA TRP A 16 -14.29 -1.78 27.98
C TRP A 16 -14.27 -0.26 28.08
N TYR A 17 -14.52 0.27 29.27
CA TYR A 17 -14.63 1.72 29.49
C TYR A 17 -13.35 2.27 30.09
N ALA A 18 -12.94 3.46 29.62
CA ALA A 18 -11.92 4.27 30.29
C ALA A 18 -12.44 4.78 31.65
N ASP A 19 -11.53 5.21 32.52
CA ASP A 19 -11.85 5.67 33.87
C ASP A 19 -12.92 6.77 33.90
N SER A 20 -12.96 7.64 32.87
CA SER A 20 -13.95 8.72 32.76
C SER A 20 -15.36 8.24 32.40
N GLU A 21 -15.48 7.10 31.71
CA GLU A 21 -16.77 6.56 31.23
C GLU A 21 -17.28 5.39 32.09
N TRP A 22 -16.45 4.87 32.98
CA TRP A 22 -16.72 3.70 33.78
C TRP A 22 -17.58 4.03 35.01
N ASN A 23 -18.57 3.18 35.30
CA ASN A 23 -19.26 3.14 36.58
C ASN A 23 -19.56 1.68 36.97
N ASN A 24 -19.97 1.45 38.22
CA ASN A 24 -20.19 0.10 38.75
C ASN A 24 -21.18 -0.71 37.89
N VAL A 25 -22.28 -0.09 37.46
CA VAL A 25 -23.33 -0.77 36.69
C VAL A 25 -22.83 -1.12 35.28
N LYS A 26 -22.23 -0.16 34.56
CA LYS A 26 -21.62 -0.36 33.24
C LYS A 26 -20.55 -1.46 33.30
N GLY A 27 -19.68 -1.43 34.31
CA GLY A 27 -18.63 -2.41 34.52
C GLY A 27 -19.16 -3.83 34.77
N GLN A 28 -20.18 -3.97 35.61
CA GLN A 28 -20.82 -5.26 35.90
C GLN A 28 -21.58 -5.81 34.69
N LEU A 29 -22.21 -4.94 33.90
CA LEU A 29 -22.87 -5.30 32.63
C LEU A 29 -21.92 -5.64 31.49
N SER A 30 -20.63 -5.29 31.59
CA SER A 30 -19.56 -5.69 30.66
C SER A 30 -19.16 -7.16 30.85
N THR A 31 -20.17 -8.02 30.86
CA THR A 31 -20.08 -9.47 30.99
C THR A 31 -21.05 -10.14 30.04
N ILE A 32 -20.81 -11.42 29.76
CA ILE A 32 -21.68 -12.25 28.92
C ILE A 32 -22.02 -13.55 29.62
N ASP A 33 -23.26 -14.00 29.52
CA ASP A 33 -23.67 -15.31 30.01
C ASP A 33 -23.23 -16.42 29.06
N ARG A 34 -22.87 -17.59 29.61
CA ARG A 34 -22.46 -18.77 28.83
C ARG A 34 -23.01 -20.05 29.41
N ASN A 35 -23.35 -20.98 28.52
CA ASN A 35 -23.73 -22.33 28.93
C ASN A 35 -22.50 -23.26 29.00
N TYR A 36 -22.33 -23.92 30.13
CA TYR A 36 -21.24 -24.89 30.38
C TYR A 36 -21.71 -26.35 30.22
N GLY A 37 -22.93 -26.57 29.72
CA GLY A 37 -23.52 -27.89 29.52
C GLY A 37 -23.64 -28.65 30.84
N TYR A 38 -23.22 -29.92 30.85
CA TYR A 38 -23.36 -30.82 31.99
C TYR A 38 -22.60 -30.39 33.25
N VAL A 39 -21.61 -29.49 33.13
CA VAL A 39 -20.84 -29.00 34.29
C VAL A 39 -21.34 -27.64 34.80
N HIS A 40 -22.41 -27.08 34.24
CA HIS A 40 -22.92 -25.76 34.65
C HIS A 40 -23.25 -25.68 36.14
N SER A 41 -23.98 -26.67 36.68
CA SER A 41 -24.33 -26.74 38.11
C SER A 41 -23.12 -27.03 39.00
N VAL A 42 -22.17 -27.84 38.52
CA VAL A 42 -20.90 -28.13 39.24
C VAL A 42 -20.04 -26.88 39.37
N LEU A 43 -20.16 -25.94 38.43
CA LEU A 43 -19.50 -24.64 38.47
C LEU A 43 -20.34 -23.58 39.20
N HIS A 44 -21.28 -23.98 40.05
CA HIS A 44 -22.15 -23.08 40.82
C HIS A 44 -22.93 -22.09 39.93
N SER A 45 -23.40 -22.54 38.77
CA SER A 45 -24.15 -21.73 37.80
C SER A 45 -23.46 -20.42 37.42
N ILE A 46 -22.12 -20.38 37.46
CA ILE A 46 -21.31 -19.20 37.08
C ILE A 46 -21.58 -18.71 35.65
N GLY A 47 -22.19 -19.56 34.82
CA GLY A 47 -22.60 -19.19 33.47
C GLY A 47 -23.64 -18.07 33.40
N THR A 48 -24.37 -17.78 34.47
CA THR A 48 -25.24 -16.59 34.61
C THR A 48 -24.46 -15.39 35.15
N HIS A 49 -23.40 -15.02 34.43
CA HIS A 49 -22.36 -14.13 34.92
C HIS A 49 -22.83 -12.68 35.03
N GLN A 50 -23.78 -12.23 34.20
CA GLN A 50 -24.32 -10.86 34.29
C GLN A 50 -24.97 -10.62 35.66
N ILE A 51 -25.80 -11.54 36.13
CA ILE A 51 -26.47 -11.45 37.44
C ILE A 51 -25.53 -11.72 38.59
N HIS A 52 -24.59 -12.65 38.41
CA HIS A 52 -23.55 -12.87 39.39
C HIS A 52 -22.77 -11.58 39.72
N HIS A 53 -22.52 -10.72 38.73
CA HIS A 53 -21.85 -9.43 38.91
C HIS A 53 -22.77 -8.32 39.40
N LEU A 54 -23.98 -8.20 38.85
CA LEU A 54 -24.94 -7.16 39.25
C LEU A 54 -25.44 -7.33 40.68
N PHE A 55 -25.70 -8.58 41.09
CA PHE A 55 -26.32 -8.91 42.37
C PHE A 55 -25.51 -9.98 43.10
N THR A 56 -24.28 -9.65 43.49
CA THR A 56 -23.34 -10.56 44.18
C THR A 56 -23.88 -11.17 45.48
N LYS A 57 -24.94 -10.59 46.07
CA LYS A 57 -25.64 -11.12 47.26
C LYS A 57 -26.56 -12.31 46.94
N VAL A 58 -26.99 -12.47 45.70
CA VAL A 58 -27.85 -13.60 45.29
C VAL A 58 -27.02 -14.88 45.35
N PRO A 59 -27.42 -15.87 46.17
CA PRO A 59 -26.67 -17.11 46.27
C PRO A 59 -26.76 -17.90 44.97
N HIS A 60 -25.71 -18.67 44.68
CA HIS A 60 -25.56 -19.37 43.39
C HIS A 60 -26.76 -20.25 42.99
N TYR A 61 -27.46 -20.86 43.95
CA TYR A 61 -28.63 -21.70 43.71
C TYR A 61 -29.92 -20.92 43.35
N HIS A 62 -29.92 -19.59 43.46
CA HIS A 62 -30.99 -18.71 42.96
C HIS A 62 -30.57 -17.86 41.75
N LEU A 63 -29.32 -17.97 41.27
CA LEU A 63 -28.82 -17.16 40.16
C LEU A 63 -29.59 -17.41 38.85
N GLU A 64 -29.97 -18.66 38.57
CA GLU A 64 -30.74 -18.99 37.37
C GLU A 64 -32.14 -18.37 37.40
N GLU A 65 -32.81 -18.41 38.55
CA GLU A 65 -34.11 -17.77 38.78
C GLU A 65 -34.02 -16.25 38.62
N ALA A 66 -33.05 -15.61 39.29
CA ALA A 66 -32.81 -14.18 39.17
C ALA A 66 -32.48 -13.76 37.72
N THR A 67 -31.75 -14.59 36.99
CA THR A 67 -31.44 -14.37 35.57
C THR A 67 -32.68 -14.41 34.69
N ILE A 68 -33.62 -15.31 34.95
CA ILE A 68 -34.91 -15.35 34.24
C ILE A 68 -35.67 -14.03 34.44
N HIS A 69 -35.73 -13.53 35.66
CA HIS A 69 -36.38 -12.26 35.98
C HIS A 69 -35.70 -11.06 35.30
N PHE A 70 -34.36 -10.99 35.33
CA PHE A 70 -33.60 -9.95 34.66
C PHE A 70 -33.81 -9.94 33.15
N ARG A 71 -33.70 -11.10 32.49
CA ARG A 71 -33.88 -11.19 31.02
C ARG A 71 -35.28 -10.75 30.59
N LYS A 72 -36.29 -10.96 31.45
CA LYS A 72 -37.65 -10.51 31.20
C LYS A 72 -37.82 -9.00 31.42
N ALA A 73 -37.15 -8.45 32.43
CA ALA A 73 -37.25 -7.02 32.77
C ALA A 73 -36.41 -6.12 31.86
N PHE A 74 -35.24 -6.59 31.41
CA PHE A 74 -34.25 -5.84 30.64
C PHE A 74 -33.72 -6.61 29.42
N PRO A 75 -34.60 -6.95 28.44
CA PRO A 75 -34.21 -7.78 27.30
C PRO A 75 -33.06 -7.17 26.48
N ASP A 76 -32.98 -5.84 26.39
CA ASP A 76 -31.97 -5.12 25.61
C ASP A 76 -30.56 -5.21 26.21
N LEU A 77 -30.43 -5.56 27.49
CA LEU A 77 -29.15 -5.68 28.21
C LEU A 77 -28.64 -7.13 28.27
N VAL A 78 -29.42 -8.08 27.77
CA VAL A 78 -29.09 -9.51 27.81
C VAL A 78 -27.96 -9.81 26.84
N ARG A 79 -26.88 -10.40 27.34
CA ARG A 79 -25.77 -10.89 26.52
C ARG A 79 -25.56 -12.37 26.80
N CYS A 80 -25.67 -13.19 25.77
CA CYS A 80 -25.46 -14.64 25.87
C CYS A 80 -24.64 -15.17 24.69
N ASN A 81 -23.73 -16.10 24.95
CA ASN A 81 -23.04 -16.85 23.90
C ASN A 81 -22.90 -18.33 24.28
N ASP A 82 -23.56 -19.19 23.52
CA ASP A 82 -23.60 -20.65 23.73
C ASP A 82 -22.55 -21.42 22.90
N GLU A 83 -21.59 -20.71 22.30
CA GLU A 83 -20.47 -21.32 21.60
C GLU A 83 -19.67 -22.24 22.53
N SER A 84 -19.23 -23.38 22.01
CA SER A 84 -18.45 -24.35 22.80
C SER A 84 -17.22 -23.70 23.42
N ILE A 85 -17.04 -23.91 24.72
CA ILE A 85 -16.02 -23.21 25.53
C ILE A 85 -14.61 -23.32 24.95
N LEU A 86 -14.21 -24.49 24.43
CA LEU A 86 -12.88 -24.68 23.87
C LEU A 86 -12.68 -23.86 22.59
N PHE A 87 -13.67 -23.85 21.70
CA PHE A 87 -13.61 -23.07 20.47
C PHE A 87 -13.66 -21.57 20.76
N ALA A 88 -14.60 -21.14 21.62
CA ALA A 88 -14.69 -19.76 22.10
C ALA A 88 -13.36 -19.28 22.72
N PHE A 89 -12.73 -20.13 23.55
CA PHE A 89 -11.43 -19.81 24.16
C PHE A 89 -10.37 -19.62 23.10
N THR A 90 -10.21 -20.54 22.15
CA THR A 90 -9.21 -20.41 21.09
C THR A 90 -9.43 -19.17 20.22
N ARG A 91 -10.69 -18.89 19.85
CA ARG A 91 -11.10 -17.72 19.06
C ARG A 91 -10.79 -16.42 19.80
N MET A 92 -11.32 -16.27 21.02
CA MET A 92 -11.12 -15.06 21.82
C MET A 92 -9.69 -14.88 22.28
N PHE A 93 -8.95 -15.96 22.54
CA PHE A 93 -7.52 -15.88 22.89
C PHE A 93 -6.68 -15.34 21.72
N LYS A 94 -6.98 -15.75 20.48
CA LYS A 94 -6.36 -15.19 19.28
C LYS A 94 -6.69 -13.70 19.13
N ILE A 95 -7.97 -13.32 19.26
CA ILE A 95 -8.43 -11.93 19.17
C ILE A 95 -7.79 -11.07 20.26
N PHE A 96 -7.79 -11.55 21.51
CA PHE A 96 -7.13 -10.89 22.64
C PHE A 96 -5.64 -10.66 22.35
N LEU A 97 -4.90 -11.68 21.91
CA LEU A 97 -3.47 -11.51 21.60
C LEU A 97 -3.22 -10.46 20.51
N GLN A 98 -4.13 -10.34 19.54
CA GLN A 98 -4.07 -9.35 18.46
C GLN A 98 -4.45 -7.93 18.92
N GLN A 99 -5.42 -7.81 19.85
CA GLN A 99 -6.07 -6.55 20.21
C GLN A 99 -5.83 -6.11 21.68
N ARG A 100 -4.91 -6.75 22.41
CA ARG A 100 -4.61 -6.48 23.84
C ARG A 100 -4.05 -5.08 24.18
N SER A 101 -3.76 -4.27 23.18
CA SER A 101 -3.07 -2.98 23.34
C SER A 101 -4.02 -1.90 22.84
N ILE A 102 -4.56 -1.12 23.77
CA ILE A 102 -5.52 -0.05 23.52
C ILE A 102 -4.78 1.28 23.69
N GLU A 103 -5.13 2.29 22.90
CA GLU A 103 -4.56 3.64 23.01
C GLU A 103 -5.22 4.39 24.19
N ASP A 104 -4.47 5.24 24.90
CA ASP A 104 -4.91 5.86 26.16
C ASP A 104 -6.09 6.86 25.98
N ASP A 105 -6.34 7.31 24.75
CA ASP A 105 -7.44 8.23 24.39
C ASP A 105 -8.75 7.51 24.04
N VAL A 106 -8.77 6.17 24.02
CA VAL A 106 -9.98 5.39 23.71
C VAL A 106 -10.90 5.34 24.93
N LEU A 107 -12.03 6.04 24.84
CA LEU A 107 -13.04 6.09 25.91
C LEU A 107 -13.82 4.77 26.07
N VAL A 108 -14.12 4.09 24.96
CA VAL A 108 -14.81 2.79 24.93
C VAL A 108 -14.16 1.88 23.89
N PHE A 109 -13.76 0.68 24.29
CA PHE A 109 -13.14 -0.32 23.42
C PHE A 109 -13.99 -1.59 23.34
N THR A 110 -14.13 -2.18 22.15
CA THR A 110 -14.74 -3.50 21.96
C THR A 110 -13.83 -4.39 21.12
N TYR A 111 -13.78 -5.68 21.45
CA TYR A 111 -13.14 -6.66 20.57
C TYR A 111 -13.97 -6.86 19.31
N THR A 112 -13.30 -7.04 18.17
CA THR A 112 -13.95 -7.26 16.86
C THR A 112 -13.42 -8.53 16.18
N GLU A 113 -14.25 -9.20 15.36
CA GLU A 113 -13.83 -10.37 14.57
C GLU A 113 -12.77 -10.03 13.50
N ASP A 114 -12.11 -11.07 12.98
CA ASP A 114 -11.35 -11.00 11.73
C ASP A 114 -12.25 -10.39 10.64
N ASP A 115 -11.95 -9.17 10.25
CA ASP A 115 -12.77 -8.37 9.37
C ASP A 115 -12.88 -9.03 7.98
N LYS A 116 -14.03 -9.68 7.73
CA LYS A 116 -14.36 -10.31 6.45
C LYS A 116 -14.19 -9.34 5.28
N THR A 117 -14.51 -8.06 5.49
CA THR A 117 -14.31 -6.98 4.51
C THR A 117 -12.84 -6.84 4.16
N LYS A 118 -11.95 -6.88 5.16
CA LYS A 118 -10.49 -6.80 4.99
C LYS A 118 -9.93 -7.98 4.21
N ILE A 119 -10.34 -9.20 4.55
CA ILE A 119 -9.88 -10.42 3.88
C ILE A 119 -10.32 -10.43 2.41
N LEU A 120 -11.59 -10.14 2.14
CA LEU A 120 -12.11 -10.08 0.77
C LEU A 120 -11.41 -8.99 -0.05
N LEU A 121 -11.14 -7.83 0.57
CA LEU A 121 -10.39 -6.75 -0.06
C LEU A 121 -8.96 -7.19 -0.41
N TYR A 122 -8.26 -7.89 0.48
CA TYR A 122 -6.91 -8.42 0.23
C TYR A 122 -6.88 -9.44 -0.90
N ILE A 123 -7.85 -10.35 -0.95
CA ILE A 123 -7.96 -11.34 -2.03
C ILE A 123 -8.21 -10.63 -3.36
N ALA A 124 -9.15 -9.69 -3.41
CA ALA A 124 -9.46 -8.94 -4.63
C ALA A 124 -8.23 -8.17 -5.15
N MET A 125 -7.55 -7.45 -4.26
CA MET A 125 -6.31 -6.73 -4.58
C MET A 125 -5.17 -7.66 -5.01
N GLY A 126 -5.10 -8.88 -4.45
CA GLY A 126 -4.13 -9.89 -4.86
C GLY A 126 -4.35 -10.37 -6.29
N PHE A 127 -5.60 -10.63 -6.69
CA PHE A 127 -5.93 -11.00 -8.07
C PHE A 127 -5.60 -9.88 -9.05
N SER A 128 -5.98 -8.65 -8.71
CA SER A 128 -5.73 -7.47 -9.56
C SER A 128 -4.22 -7.20 -9.70
N ALA A 129 -3.48 -7.24 -8.59
CA ALA A 129 -2.03 -7.08 -8.60
C ALA A 129 -1.35 -8.19 -9.40
N TRP A 130 -1.75 -9.45 -9.23
CA TRP A 130 -1.18 -10.56 -9.99
C TRP A 130 -1.36 -10.36 -11.50
N GLY A 131 -2.57 -10.04 -11.95
CA GLY A 131 -2.89 -9.77 -13.36
C GLY A 131 -2.04 -8.62 -13.94
N ASP A 132 -1.98 -7.50 -13.24
CA ASP A 132 -1.18 -6.34 -13.63
C ASP A 132 0.31 -6.68 -13.78
N ARG A 133 0.87 -7.45 -12.83
CA ARG A 133 2.30 -7.81 -12.83
C ARG A 133 2.65 -8.80 -13.93
N MET A 134 1.76 -9.77 -14.22
CA MET A 134 1.91 -10.63 -15.40
C MET A 134 1.92 -9.82 -16.70
N TRP A 135 0.97 -8.90 -16.85
CA TRP A 135 0.84 -8.08 -18.06
C TRP A 135 2.05 -7.16 -18.27
N ASN A 136 2.46 -6.43 -17.23
CA ASN A 136 3.59 -5.49 -17.31
C ASN A 136 4.90 -6.19 -17.66
N PHE A 137 5.11 -7.43 -17.20
CA PHE A 137 6.26 -8.23 -17.60
C PHE A 137 6.16 -8.68 -19.08
N SER A 138 4.98 -9.14 -19.48
CA SER A 138 4.79 -9.78 -20.79
C SER A 138 4.78 -8.80 -21.95
N VAL A 139 4.20 -7.61 -21.77
CA VAL A 139 4.00 -6.64 -22.84
C VAL A 139 5.32 -6.24 -23.53
N GLY A 140 6.39 -6.07 -22.76
CA GLY A 140 7.72 -5.78 -23.31
C GLY A 140 8.27 -6.93 -24.17
N ILE A 141 8.14 -8.17 -23.70
CA ILE A 141 8.56 -9.36 -24.44
C ILE A 141 7.72 -9.53 -25.71
N TYR A 142 6.42 -9.24 -25.67
CA TYR A 142 5.56 -9.27 -26.86
C TYR A 142 6.01 -8.25 -27.90
N PHE A 143 6.27 -6.99 -27.52
CA PHE A 143 6.78 -6.00 -28.47
C PHE A 143 8.12 -6.41 -29.09
N ILE A 144 9.05 -6.97 -28.30
CA ILE A 144 10.32 -7.52 -28.82
C ILE A 144 10.05 -8.68 -29.80
N SER A 145 9.09 -9.54 -29.49
CA SER A 145 8.77 -10.69 -30.34
C SER A 145 8.12 -10.26 -31.67
N LEU A 146 7.34 -9.19 -31.66
CA LEU A 146 6.71 -8.61 -32.86
C LEU A 146 7.72 -7.88 -33.75
N ASN A 147 8.77 -7.28 -33.18
CA ASN A 147 9.84 -6.63 -33.93
C ASN A 147 11.23 -6.94 -33.32
N PRO A 148 11.80 -8.13 -33.62
CA PRO A 148 13.05 -8.57 -33.00
C PRO A 148 14.26 -7.68 -33.31
N THR A 149 14.21 -6.93 -34.42
CA THR A 149 15.32 -6.11 -34.91
C THR A 149 15.31 -4.68 -34.37
N ASN A 150 14.21 -4.22 -33.75
CA ASN A 150 14.07 -2.83 -33.34
C ASN A 150 13.29 -2.68 -32.02
N LEU A 151 13.94 -2.06 -31.04
CA LEU A 151 13.37 -1.79 -29.71
C LEU A 151 12.45 -0.56 -29.67
N LEU A 152 12.30 0.16 -30.77
CA LEU A 152 11.51 1.39 -30.86
C LEU A 152 10.09 1.20 -30.32
N SER A 153 9.40 0.12 -30.67
CA SER A 153 8.01 -0.10 -30.24
C SER A 153 7.90 -0.31 -28.73
N VAL A 154 8.90 -0.93 -28.10
CA VAL A 154 8.98 -1.07 -26.64
C VAL A 154 9.18 0.29 -25.98
N ALA A 155 10.09 1.10 -26.52
CA ALA A 155 10.40 2.43 -26.01
C ALA A 155 9.20 3.40 -26.16
N LEU A 156 8.55 3.40 -27.33
CA LEU A 156 7.35 4.20 -27.59
C LEU A 156 6.20 3.81 -26.66
N ASN A 157 6.01 2.52 -26.40
CA ASN A 157 5.04 2.06 -25.43
C ASN A 157 5.33 2.64 -24.03
N GLY A 158 6.55 2.47 -23.52
CA GLY A 158 6.91 3.01 -22.20
C GLY A 158 6.71 4.52 -22.06
N ILE A 159 7.15 5.29 -23.07
CA ILE A 159 6.98 6.76 -23.09
C ILE A 159 5.50 7.14 -23.14
N ALA A 160 4.71 6.49 -24.01
CA ALA A 160 3.29 6.79 -24.16
C ALA A 160 2.49 6.51 -22.88
N LEU A 161 2.75 5.39 -22.20
CA LEU A 161 2.09 5.06 -20.93
C LEU A 161 2.43 6.08 -19.84
N ASN A 162 3.72 6.42 -19.67
CA ASN A 162 4.15 7.38 -18.65
C ASN A 162 3.59 8.78 -18.94
N LEU A 163 3.62 9.23 -20.19
CA LEU A 163 3.06 10.53 -20.58
C LEU A 163 1.54 10.58 -20.39
N ALA A 164 0.83 9.49 -20.69
CA ALA A 164 -0.60 9.39 -20.43
C ALA A 164 -0.89 9.55 -18.93
N VAL A 165 -0.14 8.88 -18.05
CA VAL A 165 -0.33 9.04 -16.60
C VAL A 165 -0.05 10.47 -16.16
N ILE A 166 1.05 11.09 -16.60
CA ILE A 166 1.39 12.49 -16.27
C ILE A 166 0.25 13.44 -16.64
N LEU A 167 -0.31 13.27 -17.84
CA LEU A 167 -1.33 14.17 -18.37
C LEU A 167 -2.73 13.93 -17.78
N PHE A 168 -3.09 12.69 -17.47
CA PHE A 168 -4.48 12.31 -17.18
C PHE A 168 -4.75 11.81 -15.76
N ALA A 169 -3.74 11.45 -14.95
CA ALA A 169 -4.00 10.86 -13.63
C ALA A 169 -4.74 11.81 -12.67
N THR A 170 -4.45 13.11 -12.69
CA THR A 170 -5.23 14.11 -11.92
C THR A 170 -6.69 14.15 -12.35
N ALA A 171 -6.97 14.15 -13.65
CA ALA A 171 -8.33 14.17 -14.18
C ALA A 171 -9.13 12.90 -13.82
N ILE A 172 -8.45 11.75 -13.78
CA ILE A 172 -9.01 10.48 -13.28
C ILE A 172 -9.31 10.60 -11.79
N GLY A 173 -8.41 11.20 -11.01
CA GLY A 173 -8.63 11.51 -9.60
C GLY A 173 -9.89 12.34 -9.36
N ASP A 174 -10.08 13.41 -10.13
CA ASP A 174 -11.27 14.25 -10.08
C ASP A 174 -12.55 13.47 -10.41
N TRP A 175 -12.47 12.61 -11.43
CA TRP A 175 -13.57 11.75 -11.80
C TRP A 175 -13.93 10.75 -10.69
N ILE A 176 -12.92 10.18 -9.99
CA ILE A 176 -13.14 9.30 -8.84
C ILE A 176 -13.88 10.03 -7.73
N ASP A 177 -13.49 11.26 -7.42
CA ASP A 177 -14.08 12.06 -6.34
C ASP A 177 -15.54 12.44 -6.63
N ARG A 178 -15.89 12.72 -7.89
CA ARG A 178 -17.25 13.12 -8.32
C ARG A 178 -18.25 11.98 -8.40
N ASN A 179 -17.78 10.74 -8.51
CA ASN A 179 -18.62 9.58 -8.79
C ASN A 179 -18.75 8.63 -7.58
N PRO A 180 -19.87 7.89 -7.46
CA PRO A 180 -20.07 6.93 -6.39
C PRO A 180 -19.00 5.83 -6.39
N ARG A 181 -18.50 5.48 -5.20
CA ARG A 181 -17.39 4.53 -4.96
C ARG A 181 -17.49 3.25 -5.79
N LEU A 182 -18.63 2.54 -5.70
CA LEU A 182 -18.83 1.27 -6.38
C LEU A 182 -18.91 1.40 -7.90
N SER A 183 -19.59 2.42 -8.41
CA SER A 183 -19.70 2.67 -9.86
C SER A 183 -18.34 3.00 -10.46
N THR A 184 -17.57 3.86 -9.80
CA THR A 184 -16.21 4.25 -10.19
C THR A 184 -15.30 3.03 -10.30
N LEU A 185 -15.28 2.20 -9.25
CA LEU A 185 -14.46 1.00 -9.22
C LEU A 185 -14.87 -0.01 -10.32
N ARG A 186 -16.17 -0.30 -10.46
CA ARG A 186 -16.68 -1.22 -11.49
C ARG A 186 -16.25 -0.77 -12.88
N LYS A 187 -16.52 0.49 -13.24
CA LYS A 187 -16.15 1.04 -14.57
C LYS A 187 -14.65 0.93 -14.82
N SER A 188 -13.83 1.32 -13.85
CA SER A 188 -12.37 1.26 -13.96
C SER A 188 -11.89 -0.17 -14.19
N LEU A 189 -12.43 -1.13 -13.44
CA LEU A 189 -12.07 -2.54 -13.53
C LEU A 189 -12.50 -3.17 -14.87
N TYR A 190 -13.70 -2.83 -15.35
CA TYR A 190 -14.18 -3.23 -16.68
C TYR A 190 -13.25 -2.72 -17.79
N PHE A 191 -12.93 -1.42 -17.80
CA PHE A 191 -12.06 -0.85 -18.83
C PHE A 191 -10.64 -1.42 -18.78
N GLN A 192 -10.08 -1.64 -17.59
CA GLN A 192 -8.76 -2.24 -17.42
C GLN A 192 -8.71 -3.67 -17.99
N ASN A 193 -9.54 -4.59 -17.48
CA ASN A 193 -9.50 -5.99 -17.88
C ASN A 193 -9.89 -6.19 -19.36
N LEU A 194 -10.89 -5.45 -19.84
CA LEU A 194 -11.27 -5.52 -21.25
C LEU A 194 -10.14 -5.02 -22.16
N SER A 195 -9.47 -3.93 -21.80
CA SER A 195 -8.35 -3.41 -22.57
C SER A 195 -7.21 -4.43 -22.64
N VAL A 196 -6.83 -5.04 -21.51
CA VAL A 196 -5.79 -6.07 -21.48
C VAL A 196 -6.19 -7.32 -22.28
N ALA A 197 -7.44 -7.77 -22.18
CA ALA A 197 -7.94 -8.91 -22.95
C ALA A 197 -7.90 -8.63 -24.47
N VAL A 198 -8.36 -7.46 -24.90
CA VAL A 198 -8.29 -7.04 -26.32
C VAL A 198 -6.83 -6.96 -26.80
N MET A 199 -5.94 -6.38 -25.99
CA MET A 199 -4.51 -6.35 -26.32
C MET A 199 -3.92 -7.75 -26.46
N ALA A 200 -4.24 -8.66 -25.55
CA ALA A 200 -3.76 -10.03 -25.60
C ALA A 200 -4.25 -10.75 -26.87
N VAL A 201 -5.51 -10.55 -27.27
CA VAL A 201 -6.04 -11.08 -28.55
C VAL A 201 -5.30 -10.50 -29.75
N LEU A 202 -5.06 -9.19 -29.78
CA LEU A 202 -4.28 -8.54 -30.85
C LEU A 202 -2.85 -9.07 -30.92
N VAL A 203 -2.21 -9.30 -29.77
CA VAL A 203 -0.88 -9.93 -29.69
C VAL A 203 -0.92 -11.35 -30.25
N VAL A 204 -1.93 -12.16 -29.92
CA VAL A 204 -2.08 -13.52 -30.49
C VAL A 204 -2.19 -13.47 -32.00
N ILE A 205 -3.05 -12.60 -32.55
CA ILE A 205 -3.21 -12.44 -34.00
C ILE A 205 -1.87 -12.03 -34.64
N ALA A 206 -1.20 -11.05 -34.06
CA ALA A 206 0.05 -10.51 -34.60
C ALA A 206 1.20 -11.53 -34.55
N LEU A 207 1.31 -12.31 -33.47
CA LEU A 207 2.33 -13.37 -33.35
C LEU A 207 2.02 -14.57 -34.24
N TYR A 208 0.75 -14.95 -34.37
CA TYR A 208 0.36 -16.11 -35.19
C TYR A 208 0.56 -15.84 -36.69
N TYR A 209 0.19 -14.65 -37.17
CA TYR A 209 0.32 -14.26 -38.58
C TYR A 209 1.60 -13.47 -38.89
N GLN A 210 2.60 -13.48 -37.99
CA GLN A 210 3.80 -12.66 -38.11
C GLN A 210 4.55 -12.85 -39.45
N SER A 211 4.60 -14.08 -39.97
CA SER A 211 5.26 -14.41 -41.25
C SER A 211 4.46 -13.98 -42.49
N SER A 212 3.15 -13.78 -42.34
CA SER A 212 2.22 -13.50 -43.45
C SER A 212 1.82 -12.02 -43.53
N LEU A 213 1.94 -11.28 -42.42
CA LEU A 213 1.54 -9.88 -42.36
C LEU A 213 2.63 -8.96 -42.93
N PRO A 214 2.27 -8.05 -43.87
CA PRO A 214 3.14 -6.97 -44.28
C PRO A 214 3.57 -6.06 -43.12
N GLN A 215 4.77 -5.49 -43.22
CA GLN A 215 5.37 -4.62 -42.20
C GLN A 215 4.44 -3.46 -41.77
N TYR A 216 3.69 -2.86 -42.71
CA TYR A 216 2.79 -1.74 -42.40
C TYR A 216 1.63 -2.14 -41.49
N TRP A 217 1.02 -3.33 -41.68
CA TRP A 217 -0.02 -3.84 -40.79
C TRP A 217 0.53 -4.11 -39.39
N MET A 218 1.76 -4.60 -39.29
CA MET A 218 2.40 -4.85 -38.00
C MET A 218 2.62 -3.55 -37.21
N ILE A 219 3.04 -2.47 -37.89
CA ILE A 219 3.17 -1.13 -37.29
C ILE A 219 1.80 -0.61 -36.82
N ILE A 220 0.76 -0.78 -37.63
CA ILE A 220 -0.61 -0.37 -37.27
C ILE A 220 -1.08 -1.12 -36.02
N ILE A 221 -0.91 -2.43 -35.96
CA ILE A 221 -1.28 -3.24 -34.78
C ILE A 221 -0.51 -2.77 -33.54
N GLN A 222 0.80 -2.53 -33.67
CA GLN A 222 1.62 -2.00 -32.56
C GLN A 222 1.12 -0.63 -32.09
N GLY A 223 0.70 0.25 -33.00
CA GLY A 223 0.08 1.54 -32.67
C GLY A 223 -1.22 1.36 -31.88
N PHE A 224 -2.08 0.43 -32.29
CA PHE A 224 -3.29 0.09 -31.54
C PHE A 224 -2.98 -0.50 -30.16
N LEU A 225 -1.99 -1.37 -30.05
CA LEU A 225 -1.54 -1.90 -28.75
C LEU A 225 -1.11 -0.77 -27.82
N ILE A 226 -0.31 0.19 -28.29
CA ILE A 226 0.10 1.34 -27.46
C ILE A 226 -1.12 2.16 -27.03
N GLY A 227 -2.05 2.43 -27.97
CA GLY A 227 -3.30 3.15 -27.71
C GLY A 227 -4.16 2.52 -26.61
N ILE A 228 -4.41 1.21 -26.72
CA ILE A 228 -5.20 0.46 -25.74
C ILE A 228 -4.43 0.30 -24.42
N GLY A 229 -3.11 0.16 -24.49
CA GLY A 229 -2.22 0.13 -23.32
C GLY A 229 -2.38 1.35 -22.45
N MET A 230 -2.46 2.55 -23.04
CA MET A 230 -2.70 3.79 -22.28
C MET A 230 -4.03 3.73 -21.51
N ILE A 231 -5.09 3.22 -22.13
CA ILE A 231 -6.41 3.06 -21.49
C ILE A 231 -6.32 2.04 -20.35
N ALA A 232 -5.65 0.91 -20.56
CA ALA A 232 -5.45 -0.12 -19.54
C ALA A 232 -4.69 0.43 -18.33
N THR A 233 -3.58 1.14 -18.57
CA THR A 233 -2.77 1.74 -17.50
C THR A 233 -3.52 2.80 -16.73
N LEU A 234 -4.22 3.72 -17.41
CA LEU A 234 -5.03 4.74 -16.75
C LEU A 234 -6.17 4.14 -15.93
N SER A 235 -6.80 3.08 -16.41
CA SER A 235 -7.85 2.37 -15.68
C SER A 235 -7.29 1.62 -14.46
N SER A 236 -6.11 1.01 -14.57
CA SER A 236 -5.40 0.41 -13.43
C SER A 236 -5.06 1.45 -12.35
N VAL A 237 -4.60 2.65 -12.76
CA VAL A 237 -4.39 3.78 -11.84
C VAL A 237 -5.69 4.17 -11.16
N ALA A 238 -6.79 4.25 -11.91
CA ALA A 238 -8.10 4.59 -11.36
C ALA A 238 -8.57 3.57 -10.30
N CYS A 239 -8.42 2.28 -10.56
CA CYS A 239 -8.70 1.20 -9.60
C CYS A 239 -7.86 1.36 -8.33
N LYS A 240 -6.53 1.50 -8.49
CA LYS A 240 -5.59 1.62 -7.36
C LYS A 240 -5.88 2.84 -6.50
N VAL A 241 -6.13 4.00 -7.10
CA VAL A 241 -6.45 5.24 -6.36
C VAL A 241 -7.80 5.11 -5.66
N SER A 242 -8.83 4.59 -6.34
CA SER A 242 -10.16 4.38 -5.75
C SER A 242 -10.10 3.49 -4.50
N ILE A 243 -9.30 2.42 -4.52
CA ILE A 243 -9.20 1.52 -3.37
C ILE A 243 -8.26 2.09 -2.31
N SER A 244 -7.00 2.35 -2.69
CA SER A 244 -5.97 2.69 -1.71
C SER A 244 -6.15 4.07 -1.10
N LYS A 245 -6.69 5.06 -1.84
CA LYS A 245 -6.83 6.44 -1.34
C LYS A 245 -8.24 6.77 -0.87
N ASP A 246 -9.27 6.05 -1.29
CA ASP A 246 -10.66 6.29 -0.87
C ASP A 246 -11.18 5.15 0.01
N TRP A 247 -11.37 3.92 -0.51
CA TRP A 247 -12.03 2.83 0.25
C TRP A 247 -11.26 2.43 1.52
N VAL A 248 -9.95 2.22 1.42
CA VAL A 248 -9.13 1.82 2.58
C VAL A 248 -9.18 2.87 3.70
N VAL A 249 -9.24 4.15 3.33
CA VAL A 249 -9.32 5.25 4.29
C VAL A 249 -10.72 5.36 4.89
N ALA A 250 -11.77 5.14 4.09
CA ALA A 250 -13.13 5.11 4.59
C ALA A 250 -13.31 3.97 5.61
N LEU A 251 -12.82 2.76 5.29
CA LEU A 251 -12.98 1.58 6.14
C LEU A 251 -12.10 1.57 7.39
N TYR A 252 -10.85 2.06 7.29
CA TYR A 252 -9.83 1.88 8.33
C TYR A 252 -9.16 3.16 8.78
N GLY A 253 -9.61 4.33 8.30
CA GLY A 253 -9.00 5.62 8.60
C GLY A 253 -9.26 6.14 10.01
N SER A 254 -10.22 5.57 10.75
CA SER A 254 -10.51 5.94 12.13
C SER A 254 -9.37 5.60 13.09
N ASN A 255 -8.68 4.48 12.87
CA ASN A 255 -7.55 4.04 13.68
C ASN A 255 -6.27 4.00 12.83
N ARG A 256 -5.29 4.84 13.20
CA ARG A 256 -4.00 4.98 12.52
C ARG A 256 -3.25 3.65 12.39
N GLN A 257 -3.26 2.81 13.43
CA GLN A 257 -2.58 1.53 13.43
C GLN A 257 -3.26 0.52 12.48
N ASN A 258 -4.59 0.52 12.44
CA ASN A 258 -5.35 -0.32 11.51
C ASN A 258 -5.09 0.10 10.05
N LEU A 259 -5.04 1.40 9.78
CA LEU A 259 -4.67 1.93 8.47
C LEU A 259 -3.24 1.51 8.09
N ALA A 260 -2.29 1.61 9.03
CA ALA A 260 -0.90 1.21 8.81
C ALA A 260 -0.76 -0.29 8.50
N ASN A 261 -1.42 -1.15 9.29
CA ASN A 261 -1.47 -2.59 9.06
C ASN A 261 -2.08 -2.95 7.69
N THR A 262 -3.13 -2.23 7.30
CA THR A 262 -3.84 -2.47 6.04
C THR A 262 -2.99 -2.06 4.84
N ASN A 263 -2.41 -0.85 4.87
CA ASN A 263 -1.50 -0.38 3.82
C ASN A 263 -0.28 -1.29 3.66
N ALA A 264 0.35 -1.67 4.77
CA ALA A 264 1.48 -2.59 4.77
C ALA A 264 1.11 -3.95 4.14
N THR A 265 -0.06 -4.48 4.46
CA THR A 265 -0.52 -5.77 3.91
C THR A 265 -0.80 -5.67 2.41
N LEU A 266 -1.52 -4.63 1.98
CA LEU A 266 -1.76 -4.39 0.56
C LEU A 266 -0.44 -4.23 -0.21
N ARG A 267 0.56 -3.57 0.38
CA ARG A 267 1.87 -3.44 -0.28
C ARG A 267 2.67 -4.73 -0.30
N ARG A 268 2.58 -5.57 0.74
CA ARG A 268 3.13 -6.94 0.72
C ARG A 268 2.57 -7.75 -0.43
N ILE A 269 1.26 -7.73 -0.61
CA ILE A 269 0.57 -8.45 -1.68
C ILE A 269 1.08 -8.00 -3.05
N ASP A 270 1.19 -6.68 -3.26
CA ASP A 270 1.73 -6.11 -4.51
C ASP A 270 3.20 -6.52 -4.75
N LEU A 271 4.04 -6.45 -3.71
CA LEU A 271 5.45 -6.84 -3.78
C LEU A 271 5.64 -8.33 -4.09
N ILE A 272 4.90 -9.20 -3.41
CA ILE A 272 4.92 -10.64 -3.65
C ILE A 272 4.50 -10.92 -5.10
N SER A 273 3.44 -10.27 -5.56
CA SER A 273 2.96 -10.40 -6.95
C SER A 273 3.99 -9.89 -7.97
N ASN A 274 4.69 -8.80 -7.66
CA ASN A 274 5.72 -8.22 -8.51
C ASN A 274 6.96 -9.12 -8.66
N VAL A 275 7.17 -10.07 -7.74
CA VAL A 275 8.22 -11.08 -7.83
C VAL A 275 7.71 -12.35 -8.51
N LEU A 276 6.62 -12.92 -8.01
CA LEU A 276 6.17 -14.25 -8.40
C LEU A 276 5.48 -14.28 -9.77
N ALA A 277 4.69 -13.25 -10.10
CA ALA A 277 3.93 -13.26 -11.35
C ALA A 277 4.83 -13.20 -12.60
N PRO A 278 5.89 -12.36 -12.66
CA PRO A 278 6.87 -12.41 -13.76
C PRO A 278 7.61 -13.75 -13.87
N ILE A 279 7.97 -14.37 -12.74
CA ILE A 279 8.65 -15.68 -12.73
C ILE A 279 7.76 -16.75 -13.35
N LEU A 280 6.50 -16.83 -12.92
CA LEU A 280 5.55 -17.80 -13.47
C LEU A 280 5.30 -17.52 -14.96
N THR A 281 5.11 -16.26 -15.34
CA THR A 281 4.84 -15.89 -16.73
C THR A 281 6.03 -16.18 -17.64
N GLY A 282 7.25 -15.90 -17.17
CA GLY A 282 8.48 -16.26 -17.86
C GLY A 282 8.64 -17.77 -18.05
N ALA A 283 8.32 -18.56 -17.01
CA ALA A 283 8.31 -20.02 -17.12
C ALA A 283 7.28 -20.52 -18.15
N ILE A 284 6.05 -19.98 -18.14
CA ILE A 284 5.02 -20.29 -19.15
C ILE A 284 5.56 -20.00 -20.55
N MET A 285 6.16 -18.83 -20.78
CA MET A 285 6.72 -18.46 -22.08
C MET A 285 7.87 -19.37 -22.52
N ALA A 286 8.69 -19.85 -21.58
CA ALA A 286 9.83 -20.72 -21.84
C ALA A 286 9.43 -22.16 -22.18
N PHE A 287 8.44 -22.73 -21.47
CA PHE A 287 8.03 -24.13 -21.62
C PHE A 287 6.90 -24.35 -22.63
N THR A 288 6.17 -23.30 -23.02
CA THR A 288 5.07 -23.40 -23.98
C THR A 288 5.36 -22.65 -25.27
N SER A 289 4.75 -21.49 -25.48
CA SER A 289 5.04 -20.56 -26.57
C SER A 289 4.55 -19.17 -26.21
N ARG A 290 5.09 -18.15 -26.90
CA ARG A 290 4.75 -16.74 -26.64
C ARG A 290 3.29 -16.43 -26.96
N TRP A 291 2.73 -16.95 -28.05
CA TRP A 291 1.32 -16.73 -28.36
C TRP A 291 0.40 -17.47 -27.38
N LEU A 292 0.74 -18.69 -26.93
CA LEU A 292 -0.05 -19.39 -25.93
C LEU A 292 -0.02 -18.66 -24.58
N SER A 293 1.12 -18.07 -24.20
CA SER A 293 1.19 -17.23 -23.00
C SER A 293 0.21 -16.05 -23.08
N ALA A 294 0.06 -15.42 -24.26
CA ALA A 294 -0.88 -14.31 -24.45
C ALA A 294 -2.34 -14.78 -24.32
N VAL A 295 -2.67 -15.98 -24.82
CA VAL A 295 -4.01 -16.59 -24.62
C VAL A 295 -4.29 -16.83 -23.12
N LEU A 296 -3.32 -17.36 -22.38
CA LEU A 296 -3.48 -17.60 -20.93
C LEU A 296 -3.67 -16.29 -20.16
N ILE A 297 -2.93 -15.24 -20.52
CA ILE A 297 -3.11 -13.91 -19.90
C ILE A 297 -4.49 -13.32 -20.26
N ALA A 298 -4.95 -13.47 -21.50
CA ALA A 298 -6.30 -13.06 -21.89
C ALA A 298 -7.36 -13.79 -21.04
N GLY A 299 -7.22 -15.12 -20.89
CA GLY A 299 -8.09 -15.93 -20.06
C GLY A 299 -8.09 -15.50 -18.59
N TRP A 300 -6.90 -15.23 -18.03
CA TRP A 300 -6.78 -14.72 -16.66
C TRP A 300 -7.57 -13.42 -16.47
N ASN A 301 -7.42 -12.44 -17.37
CA ASN A 301 -8.11 -11.14 -17.24
C ASN A 301 -9.64 -11.27 -17.36
N VAL A 302 -10.15 -12.21 -18.14
CA VAL A 302 -11.61 -12.48 -18.21
C VAL A 302 -12.11 -13.11 -16.91
N VAL A 303 -11.39 -14.10 -16.37
CA VAL A 303 -11.76 -14.78 -15.13
C VAL A 303 -11.62 -13.85 -13.93
N SER A 304 -10.51 -13.10 -13.85
CA SER A 304 -10.23 -12.17 -12.76
C SER A 304 -11.26 -11.05 -12.73
N LEU A 305 -11.71 -10.51 -13.88
CA LEU A 305 -12.77 -9.50 -13.92
C LEU A 305 -14.05 -9.96 -13.20
N GLY A 306 -14.57 -11.14 -13.52
CA GLY A 306 -15.80 -11.65 -12.90
C GLY A 306 -15.64 -11.87 -11.40
N PHE A 307 -14.48 -12.43 -11.00
CA PHE A 307 -14.19 -12.72 -9.60
C PHE A 307 -13.94 -11.45 -8.77
N GLU A 308 -13.16 -10.50 -9.28
CA GLU A 308 -12.88 -9.21 -8.63
C GLU A 308 -14.16 -8.38 -8.49
N LEU A 309 -15.02 -8.33 -9.52
CA LEU A 309 -16.31 -7.64 -9.43
C LEU A 309 -17.20 -8.23 -8.34
N PHE A 310 -17.22 -9.55 -8.22
CA PHE A 310 -17.94 -10.25 -7.15
C PHE A 310 -17.38 -9.86 -5.78
N LEU A 311 -16.07 -9.96 -5.58
CA LEU A 311 -15.42 -9.66 -4.30
C LEU A 311 -15.61 -8.18 -3.90
N TYR A 312 -15.36 -7.22 -4.79
CA TYR A 312 -15.54 -5.81 -4.47
C TYR A 312 -16.99 -5.43 -4.21
N THR A 313 -17.94 -6.06 -4.91
CA THR A 313 -19.36 -5.87 -4.62
C THR A 313 -19.72 -6.44 -3.24
N ARG A 314 -19.15 -7.58 -2.85
CA ARG A 314 -19.33 -8.14 -1.50
C ARG A 314 -18.73 -7.25 -0.41
N VAL A 315 -17.51 -6.75 -0.61
CA VAL A 315 -16.86 -5.76 0.28
C VAL A 315 -17.76 -4.54 0.45
N TYR A 316 -18.30 -4.01 -0.65
CA TYR A 316 -19.18 -2.84 -0.60
C TYR A 316 -20.45 -3.08 0.22
N HIS A 317 -21.14 -4.21 0.02
CA HIS A 317 -22.37 -4.49 0.76
C HIS A 317 -22.13 -4.86 2.24
N LEU A 318 -20.95 -5.38 2.59
CA LEU A 318 -20.59 -5.64 3.99
C LEU A 318 -20.27 -4.35 4.77
N ALA A 319 -19.88 -3.29 4.07
CA ALA A 319 -19.54 -1.99 4.67
C ALA A 319 -20.30 -0.85 3.99
N GLU A 320 -21.59 -1.09 3.71
CA GLU A 320 -22.44 -0.17 2.96
C GLU A 320 -22.68 1.13 3.74
N ASP A 321 -22.81 1.03 5.05
CA ASP A 321 -22.92 2.13 6.01
C ASP A 321 -21.78 3.15 5.87
N VAL A 322 -20.55 2.68 5.66
CA VAL A 322 -19.37 3.54 5.51
C VAL A 322 -19.16 3.94 4.04
N LEU A 323 -19.31 3.00 3.10
CA LEU A 323 -18.94 3.21 1.71
C LEU A 323 -20.00 3.94 0.87
N ALA A 324 -21.29 3.86 1.23
CA ALA A 324 -22.36 4.59 0.53
C ALA A 324 -22.34 6.09 0.84
N ASN A 325 -21.94 6.45 2.06
CA ASN A 325 -21.81 7.83 2.51
C ASN A 325 -20.53 8.45 1.95
N LYS A 326 -20.59 8.91 0.69
CA LYS A 326 -19.53 9.72 0.08
C LYS A 326 -19.98 11.17 0.07
N VAL A 327 -19.17 12.07 0.63
CA VAL A 327 -19.42 13.52 0.59
C VAL A 327 -19.44 13.98 -0.87
N SER A 328 -20.62 14.11 -1.46
CA SER A 328 -20.75 14.51 -2.85
C SER A 328 -20.50 16.00 -2.98
N VAL A 329 -19.61 16.40 -3.90
CA VAL A 329 -19.52 17.79 -4.36
C VAL A 329 -20.88 18.16 -4.96
N ASN A 330 -21.51 19.23 -4.45
CA ASN A 330 -22.79 19.74 -4.96
C ASN A 330 -22.72 19.87 -6.49
N LYS A 331 -23.45 19.00 -7.20
CA LYS A 331 -23.50 18.95 -8.67
C LYS A 331 -24.10 20.20 -9.31
N SER A 332 -24.74 21.06 -8.53
CA SER A 332 -25.64 22.10 -9.01
C SER A 332 -25.00 23.24 -9.81
N ASN A 333 -23.68 23.46 -9.74
CA ASN A 333 -23.04 24.59 -10.44
C ASN A 333 -22.01 24.21 -11.53
N GLU A 334 -21.57 22.95 -11.64
CA GLU A 334 -20.54 22.57 -12.64
C GLU A 334 -21.09 21.94 -13.93
N GLU A 335 -22.27 21.29 -13.89
CA GLU A 335 -22.84 20.58 -15.06
C GLU A 335 -23.15 21.49 -16.26
N LEU A 336 -23.36 22.80 -16.05
CA LEU A 336 -23.61 23.76 -17.13
C LEU A 336 -22.36 24.07 -17.99
N THR A 337 -21.16 23.66 -17.57
CA THR A 337 -19.90 23.93 -18.31
C THR A 337 -19.19 22.70 -18.89
N GLU A 338 -19.82 21.52 -18.81
CA GLU A 338 -19.21 20.23 -19.14
C GLU A 338 -19.32 19.82 -20.62
N LYS A 339 -20.18 20.44 -21.43
CA LYS A 339 -20.59 19.85 -22.72
C LYS A 339 -19.62 19.94 -23.90
N LYS A 340 -18.46 20.58 -23.79
CA LYS A 340 -17.39 20.54 -24.81
C LYS A 340 -16.08 20.83 -24.11
N LYS A 341 -14.99 20.07 -24.30
CA LYS A 341 -13.59 20.58 -24.29
C LYS A 341 -12.55 19.43 -24.42
N GLY A 342 -11.52 19.67 -25.24
CA GLY A 342 -10.48 18.69 -25.62
C GLY A 342 -9.22 18.66 -24.73
N PRO A 343 -8.10 18.10 -25.22
CA PRO A 343 -6.93 17.71 -24.41
C PRO A 343 -6.20 18.87 -23.71
N LEU A 344 -6.28 20.09 -24.26
CA LEU A 344 -5.68 21.28 -23.65
C LEU A 344 -6.25 21.61 -22.26
N ARG A 345 -7.55 21.39 -22.01
CA ARG A 345 -8.12 21.65 -20.67
C ARG A 345 -7.67 20.62 -19.65
N GLN A 346 -7.41 19.38 -20.05
CA GLN A 346 -6.93 18.33 -19.14
C GLN A 346 -5.51 18.64 -18.65
N PHE A 347 -4.67 19.19 -19.52
CA PHE A 347 -3.37 19.73 -19.11
C PHE A 347 -3.52 20.84 -18.06
N PHE A 348 -4.46 21.77 -18.24
CA PHE A 348 -4.78 22.78 -17.23
C PHE A 348 -5.33 22.16 -15.92
N THR A 349 -6.12 21.08 -15.99
CA THR A 349 -6.59 20.35 -14.82
C THR A 349 -5.43 19.75 -14.02
N SER A 350 -4.43 19.17 -14.68
CA SER A 350 -3.25 18.63 -14.02
C SER A 350 -2.42 19.72 -13.33
N LEU A 351 -2.29 20.91 -13.94
CA LEU A 351 -1.67 22.06 -13.29
C LEU A 351 -2.47 22.57 -12.08
N GLN A 352 -3.80 22.66 -12.21
CA GLN A 352 -4.67 23.06 -11.10
C GLN A 352 -4.64 22.06 -9.94
N GLY A 353 -4.52 20.76 -10.25
CA GLY A 353 -4.33 19.71 -9.25
C GLY A 353 -3.02 19.85 -8.50
N LEU A 354 -1.94 20.24 -9.18
CA LEU A 354 -0.64 20.52 -8.56
C LEU A 354 -0.72 21.76 -7.65
N GLU A 355 -1.38 22.83 -8.09
CA GLU A 355 -1.61 24.03 -7.29
C GLU A 355 -2.40 23.72 -6.01
N THR A 356 -3.50 22.97 -6.16
CA THR A 356 -4.29 22.50 -5.01
C THR A 356 -3.43 21.63 -4.10
N TYR A 357 -2.61 20.75 -4.66
CA TYR A 357 -1.76 19.88 -3.87
C TYR A 357 -0.69 20.68 -3.10
N ALA A 358 -0.07 21.68 -3.74
CA ALA A 358 0.94 22.54 -3.14
C ALA A 358 0.44 23.35 -1.93
N SER A 359 -0.86 23.65 -1.88
CA SER A 359 -1.46 24.31 -0.71
C SER A 359 -1.63 23.40 0.53
N LEU A 360 -1.51 22.08 0.37
CA LEU A 360 -1.68 21.13 1.47
C LEU A 360 -0.37 20.92 2.23
N SER A 361 -0.47 20.75 3.55
CA SER A 361 0.69 20.46 4.41
C SER A 361 1.43 19.18 4.01
N VAL A 362 0.78 18.24 3.31
CA VAL A 362 1.36 16.98 2.81
C VAL A 362 2.05 17.08 1.44
N PHE A 363 2.16 18.27 0.86
CA PHE A 363 2.88 18.46 -0.40
C PHE A 363 4.37 18.10 -0.26
N LEU A 364 5.06 18.62 0.75
CA LEU A 364 6.50 18.39 0.93
C LEU A 364 6.85 16.90 1.11
N PRO A 365 6.13 16.11 1.94
CA PRO A 365 6.28 14.65 1.96
C PRO A 365 6.07 13.99 0.60
N GLY A 366 5.06 14.43 -0.17
CA GLY A 366 4.79 13.92 -1.50
C GLY A 366 5.89 14.24 -2.51
N LEU A 367 6.46 15.45 -2.44
CA LEU A 367 7.61 15.86 -3.23
C LEU A 367 8.85 15.05 -2.86
N SER A 368 9.10 14.81 -1.57
CA SER A 368 10.16 13.90 -1.11
C SER A 368 9.99 12.50 -1.71
N LEU A 369 8.79 11.93 -1.69
CA LEU A 369 8.53 10.63 -2.32
C LEU A 369 8.77 10.68 -3.83
N ALA A 370 8.33 11.74 -4.52
CA ALA A 370 8.52 11.87 -5.96
C ALA A 370 10.00 11.98 -6.36
N LEU A 371 10.83 12.66 -5.55
CA LEU A 371 12.28 12.71 -5.76
C LEU A 371 12.95 11.33 -5.67
N LEU A 372 12.41 10.38 -4.89
CA LEU A 372 12.90 9.00 -4.86
C LEU A 372 12.69 8.27 -6.20
N TYR A 373 11.75 8.72 -7.05
CA TYR A 373 11.58 8.17 -8.40
C TYR A 373 12.68 8.64 -9.37
N MET A 374 13.34 9.77 -9.08
CA MET A 374 14.46 10.27 -9.88
C MET A 374 15.78 9.57 -9.50
N THR A 375 15.82 8.23 -9.58
CA THR A 375 16.99 7.42 -9.23
C THR A 375 17.25 6.32 -10.24
N VAL A 376 18.50 6.17 -10.68
CA VAL A 376 18.96 4.99 -11.44
C VAL A 376 19.38 3.85 -10.50
N LEU A 377 19.42 4.08 -9.18
CA LEU A 377 19.91 3.12 -8.17
C LEU A 377 18.84 2.09 -7.82
N SER A 378 18.37 1.42 -8.87
CA SER A 378 17.36 0.41 -8.86
C SER A 378 17.79 -0.70 -9.82
N PHE A 379 17.21 -1.90 -9.70
CA PHE A 379 17.40 -2.94 -10.71
C PHE A 379 16.56 -2.64 -11.96
N ASP A 380 16.73 -1.48 -12.56
CA ASP A 380 16.13 -1.09 -13.83
C ASP A 380 17.00 -1.56 -15.01
N SER A 381 16.50 -1.37 -16.23
CA SER A 381 17.21 -1.76 -17.44
C SER A 381 18.56 -1.07 -17.60
N VAL A 382 18.69 0.17 -17.09
CA VAL A 382 19.89 1.00 -17.25
C VAL A 382 21.02 0.47 -16.37
N THR A 383 20.74 0.28 -15.08
CA THR A 383 21.73 -0.23 -14.14
C THR A 383 22.08 -1.69 -14.43
N ARG A 384 21.12 -2.52 -14.84
CA ARG A 384 21.42 -3.89 -15.29
C ARG A 384 22.37 -3.89 -16.49
N ALA A 385 22.11 -3.07 -17.50
CA ALA A 385 22.98 -2.98 -18.68
C ALA A 385 24.41 -2.58 -18.30
N TYR A 386 24.57 -1.58 -17.43
CA TYR A 386 25.89 -1.19 -16.93
C TYR A 386 26.59 -2.33 -16.19
N VAL A 387 25.90 -3.00 -15.26
CA VAL A 387 26.51 -4.05 -14.44
C VAL A 387 26.92 -5.29 -15.25
N ILE A 388 26.12 -5.65 -16.26
CA ILE A 388 26.46 -6.75 -17.19
C ILE A 388 27.69 -6.41 -18.01
N GLU A 389 27.79 -5.18 -18.51
CA GLU A 389 28.96 -4.70 -19.25
C GLU A 389 30.25 -4.76 -18.41
N GLN A 390 30.13 -4.58 -17.09
CA GLN A 390 31.25 -4.75 -16.16
C GLN A 390 31.58 -6.22 -15.81
N GLY A 391 30.89 -7.18 -16.43
CA GLY A 391 31.19 -8.61 -16.33
C GLY A 391 30.62 -9.31 -15.09
N LEU A 392 29.54 -8.78 -14.49
CA LEU A 392 28.71 -9.55 -13.55
C LEU A 392 27.66 -10.35 -14.32
N SER A 393 27.41 -11.59 -13.89
CA SER A 393 26.45 -12.47 -14.55
C SER A 393 25.01 -12.04 -14.29
N GLU A 394 24.15 -12.27 -15.28
CA GLU A 394 22.71 -12.03 -15.15
C GLU A 394 22.08 -12.83 -14.01
N ALA A 395 22.55 -14.06 -13.78
CA ALA A 395 22.11 -14.90 -12.67
C ALA A 395 22.40 -14.25 -11.30
N PHE A 396 23.58 -13.65 -11.14
CA PHE A 396 23.95 -12.95 -9.90
C PHE A 396 23.11 -11.69 -9.69
N LEU A 397 22.86 -10.92 -10.76
CA LEU A 397 21.93 -9.79 -10.72
C LEU A 397 20.50 -10.23 -10.37
N GLY A 398 20.06 -11.37 -10.89
CA GLY A 398 18.77 -11.98 -10.56
C GLY A 398 18.66 -12.31 -9.06
N LEU A 399 19.71 -12.92 -8.48
CA LEU A 399 19.78 -13.21 -7.05
C LEU A 399 19.68 -11.94 -6.20
N LEU A 400 20.48 -10.91 -6.50
CA LEU A 400 20.47 -9.67 -5.73
C LEU A 400 19.15 -8.91 -5.87
N ASN A 401 18.52 -8.93 -7.05
CA ASN A 401 17.17 -8.39 -7.24
C ASN A 401 16.12 -9.14 -6.40
N GLY A 402 16.26 -10.48 -6.29
CA GLY A 402 15.45 -11.31 -5.40
C GLY A 402 15.62 -10.93 -3.93
N LEU A 403 16.85 -10.76 -3.46
CA LEU A 403 17.15 -10.29 -2.10
C LEU A 403 16.59 -8.90 -1.82
N GLY A 404 16.71 -7.98 -2.79
CA GLY A 404 16.14 -6.63 -2.67
C GLY A 404 14.61 -6.66 -2.53
N SER A 405 13.96 -7.60 -3.22
CA SER A 405 12.51 -7.81 -3.09
C SER A 405 12.12 -8.34 -1.71
N ILE A 406 12.92 -9.26 -1.15
CA ILE A 406 12.74 -9.76 0.23
C ILE A 406 12.92 -8.63 1.25
N LEU A 407 13.95 -7.81 1.11
CA LEU A 407 14.18 -6.65 1.99
C LEU A 407 13.03 -5.63 1.90
N GLY A 408 12.43 -5.47 0.72
CA GLY A 408 11.22 -4.66 0.59
C GLY A 408 10.03 -5.23 1.35
N ILE A 409 9.80 -6.55 1.28
CA ILE A 409 8.77 -7.22 2.07
C ILE A 409 9.06 -7.07 3.57
N ILE A 410 10.31 -7.20 4.01
CA ILE A 410 10.71 -6.98 5.40
C ILE A 410 10.40 -5.53 5.83
N GLY A 411 10.67 -4.54 4.97
CA GLY A 411 10.33 -3.13 5.23
C GLY A 411 8.83 -2.93 5.47
N THR A 412 7.97 -3.58 4.67
CA THR A 412 6.52 -3.53 4.90
C THR A 412 6.06 -4.26 6.15
N ILE A 413 6.75 -5.32 6.61
CA ILE A 413 6.47 -5.98 7.89
C ILE A 413 6.90 -5.10 9.07
N ALA A 414 8.03 -4.40 8.94
CA ALA A 414 8.56 -3.51 9.97
C ALA A 414 7.78 -2.20 10.08
N TYR A 415 7.16 -1.73 8.99
CA TYR A 415 6.47 -0.44 8.94
C TYR A 415 5.41 -0.26 10.06
N PRO A 416 4.41 -1.15 10.25
CA PRO A 416 3.41 -0.95 11.30
C PRO A 416 3.99 -1.00 12.71
N PHE A 417 5.10 -1.72 12.90
CA PHE A 417 5.83 -1.73 14.16
C PHE A 417 6.47 -0.36 14.44
N PHE A 418 7.12 0.25 13.44
CA PHE A 418 7.68 1.60 13.60
C PHE A 418 6.61 2.67 13.82
N VAL A 419 5.46 2.57 13.12
CA VAL A 419 4.32 3.48 13.34
C VAL A 419 3.84 3.39 14.79
N LYS A 420 3.68 2.17 15.31
CA LYS A 420 3.29 1.94 16.71
C LYS A 420 4.30 2.49 17.71
N CYS A 421 5.60 2.26 17.48
CA CYS A 421 6.63 2.60 18.46
C CYS A 421 7.07 4.07 18.42
N THR A 422 7.08 4.69 17.24
CA THR A 422 7.68 6.02 17.04
C THR A 422 6.70 7.06 16.49
N GLY A 423 5.50 6.65 16.09
CA GLY A 423 4.54 7.48 15.39
C GLY A 423 4.82 7.59 13.88
N LEU A 424 3.80 7.99 13.12
CA LEU A 424 3.83 8.02 11.66
C LEU A 424 4.91 8.94 11.10
N VAL A 425 5.01 10.18 11.60
CA VAL A 425 5.94 11.19 11.07
C VAL A 425 7.41 10.75 11.26
N ARG A 426 7.76 10.26 12.46
CA ARG A 426 9.12 9.78 12.77
C ARG A 426 9.48 8.50 12.02
N THR A 427 8.50 7.62 11.77
CA THR A 427 8.69 6.44 10.92
C THR A 427 9.20 6.81 9.53
N GLY A 428 8.70 7.93 8.96
CA GLY A 428 9.21 8.42 7.68
C GLY A 428 10.67 8.88 7.75
N ILE A 429 11.09 9.54 8.83
CA ILE A 429 12.52 9.89 9.04
C ILE A 429 13.37 8.62 8.99
N ILE A 430 12.94 7.56 9.71
CA ILE A 430 13.63 6.27 9.72
C ILE A 430 13.72 5.70 8.29
N GLY A 431 12.61 5.71 7.53
CA GLY A 431 12.58 5.24 6.15
C GLY A 431 13.56 5.99 5.24
N PHE A 432 13.43 7.31 5.16
CA PHE A 432 14.24 8.18 4.28
C PHE A 432 15.74 8.13 4.62
N TRP A 433 16.11 8.19 5.90
CA TRP A 433 17.52 8.14 6.31
C TRP A 433 18.10 6.72 6.23
N SER A 434 17.29 5.68 6.46
CA SER A 434 17.71 4.30 6.21
C SER A 434 17.97 4.06 4.72
N GLU A 435 17.17 4.62 3.82
CA GLU A 435 17.40 4.52 2.38
C GLU A 435 18.68 5.25 1.97
N PHE A 436 18.83 6.50 2.40
CA PHE A 436 20.02 7.31 2.10
C PHE A 436 21.30 6.65 2.61
N SER A 437 21.31 6.14 3.85
CA SER A 437 22.52 5.53 4.43
C SER A 437 22.98 4.28 3.66
N MET A 438 22.05 3.49 3.14
CA MET A 438 22.39 2.32 2.31
C MET A 438 22.88 2.73 0.92
N ILE A 439 22.35 3.83 0.37
CA ILE A 439 22.77 4.39 -0.93
C ILE A 439 24.16 5.06 -0.87
N ILE A 440 24.66 5.46 0.32
CA ILE A 440 26.05 5.92 0.48
C ILE A 440 27.05 4.86 0.00
N LEU A 441 26.75 3.57 0.11
CA LEU A 441 27.59 2.50 -0.45
C LEU A 441 27.74 2.61 -1.99
N CYS A 442 26.68 3.06 -2.67
CA CYS A 442 26.73 3.35 -4.11
C CYS A 442 27.63 4.54 -4.42
N LEU A 443 27.64 5.56 -3.56
CA LEU A 443 28.56 6.70 -3.73
C LEU A 443 30.01 6.28 -3.47
N ILE A 444 30.27 5.51 -2.41
CA ILE A 444 31.59 4.96 -2.10
C ILE A 444 32.12 4.15 -3.29
N SER A 445 31.26 3.39 -3.96
CA SER A 445 31.64 2.58 -5.13
C SER A 445 32.36 3.36 -6.23
N LEU A 446 32.12 4.66 -6.36
CA LEU A 446 32.76 5.52 -7.35
C LEU A 446 34.25 5.74 -7.06
N PHE A 447 34.64 5.75 -5.78
CA PHE A 447 35.97 6.15 -5.30
C PHE A 447 36.86 4.99 -4.87
N VAL A 448 36.37 3.74 -4.92
CA VAL A 448 37.15 2.54 -4.59
C VAL A 448 38.19 2.24 -5.66
N TYR A 449 39.33 1.69 -5.24
CA TYR A 449 40.39 1.22 -6.14
C TYR A 449 39.87 0.26 -7.23
N GLY A 450 40.25 0.54 -8.47
CA GLY A 450 39.79 -0.22 -9.65
C GLY A 450 38.36 0.13 -10.08
N THR A 451 37.90 1.36 -9.81
CA THR A 451 36.59 1.86 -10.22
C THR A 451 36.38 1.77 -11.74
N SER A 452 35.22 1.24 -12.14
CA SER A 452 34.79 1.17 -13.54
C SER A 452 34.29 2.52 -14.08
N PHE A 453 34.17 3.52 -13.22
CA PHE A 453 33.60 4.82 -13.52
C PHE A 453 34.69 5.78 -14.03
N GLY A 454 34.82 5.89 -15.36
CA GLY A 454 35.94 6.58 -16.04
C GLY A 454 36.36 7.93 -15.42
N PRO A 455 35.46 8.93 -15.27
CA PRO A 455 35.80 10.23 -14.70
C PRO A 455 36.30 10.20 -13.25
N PHE A 456 36.00 9.13 -12.51
CA PHE A 456 36.33 8.98 -11.10
C PHE A 456 37.62 8.18 -10.88
N GLN A 457 38.17 7.54 -11.93
CA GLN A 457 39.43 6.78 -11.84
C GLN A 457 40.60 7.63 -11.35
N HIS A 458 40.65 8.92 -11.74
CA HIS A 458 41.69 9.85 -11.29
C HIS A 458 41.53 10.31 -9.83
N LEU A 459 40.37 10.07 -9.21
CA LEU A 459 40.02 10.49 -7.86
C LEU A 459 40.15 9.36 -6.82
N THR A 460 40.51 8.13 -7.24
CA THR A 460 40.64 6.99 -6.33
C THR A 460 41.89 7.08 -5.46
N ILE A 461 41.78 6.63 -4.21
CA ILE A 461 42.91 6.48 -3.29
C ILE A 461 43.78 5.32 -3.81
N GLY A 462 44.99 5.64 -4.30
CA GLY A 462 45.93 4.66 -4.86
C GLY A 462 45.93 4.57 -6.40
N SER A 463 45.97 5.72 -7.08
CA SER A 463 46.04 5.79 -8.56
C SER A 463 47.16 4.91 -9.13
N CYS A 464 46.81 3.88 -9.89
CA CYS A 464 47.74 3.21 -10.79
C CYS A 464 48.15 4.18 -11.91
N GLN A 465 49.33 4.76 -11.81
CA GLN A 465 50.11 5.12 -12.99
C GLN A 465 51.45 4.38 -12.87
N TYR A 466 51.49 3.16 -13.40
CA TYR A 466 52.78 2.52 -13.71
C TYR A 466 52.82 2.24 -15.19
N TYR A 467 53.85 2.82 -15.81
CA TYR A 467 54.29 2.49 -17.15
C TYR A 467 55.33 1.37 -17.03
N GLU A 468 55.24 0.35 -17.86
CA GLU A 468 56.32 -0.63 -17.97
C GLU A 468 57.47 0.01 -18.76
N ILE A 469 58.67 0.06 -18.20
CA ILE A 469 59.88 0.49 -18.93
C ILE A 469 60.38 -0.71 -19.72
N LEU A 470 60.07 -0.77 -21.01
CA LEU A 470 60.83 -1.59 -21.94
C LEU A 470 62.22 -0.96 -22.07
N THR A 471 63.25 -1.65 -21.56
CA THR A 471 64.64 -1.21 -21.66
C THR A 471 65.07 -1.06 -23.12
N LYS A 472 65.70 0.07 -23.42
CA LYS A 472 66.31 0.39 -24.73
C LYS A 472 67.36 -0.65 -25.11
N ASN A 473 67.21 -1.22 -26.30
CA ASN A 473 68.29 -1.12 -27.28
C ASN A 473 68.02 0.13 -28.13
N ASN A 474 68.85 1.16 -27.91
CA ASN A 474 68.91 2.44 -28.63
C ASN A 474 67.69 3.38 -28.55
N SER A 475 67.90 4.44 -27.75
CA SER A 475 67.35 5.80 -27.89
C SER A 475 65.84 6.11 -27.80
N THR A 476 64.89 5.17 -27.85
CA THR A 476 63.47 5.46 -27.53
C THR A 476 62.89 4.59 -26.41
N THR A 477 62.28 5.21 -25.40
CA THR A 477 61.50 4.53 -24.34
C THR A 477 60.03 4.53 -24.76
N THR A 478 59.45 3.37 -25.05
CA THR A 478 58.00 3.23 -25.30
C THR A 478 57.29 2.92 -23.99
N LEU A 479 56.38 3.81 -23.59
CA LEU A 479 55.53 3.65 -22.40
C LEU A 479 54.22 2.99 -22.84
N ILE A 480 53.96 1.76 -22.41
CA ILE A 480 52.67 1.09 -22.61
C ILE A 480 51.88 1.19 -21.30
N PRO A 481 50.63 1.70 -21.30
CA PRO A 481 49.81 1.71 -20.10
C PRO A 481 49.45 0.26 -19.69
N TYR A 482 49.82 -0.15 -18.48
CA TYR A 482 49.35 -1.42 -17.91
C TYR A 482 47.92 -1.26 -17.40
N GLN A 483 47.02 -2.13 -17.87
CA GLN A 483 45.62 -2.13 -17.51
C GLN A 483 45.45 -2.72 -16.11
N CYS A 484 45.26 -1.87 -15.09
CA CYS A 484 45.09 -2.35 -13.71
C CYS A 484 43.88 -3.29 -13.60
N SER A 485 44.11 -4.40 -12.89
CA SER A 485 43.15 -5.47 -12.64
C SER A 485 41.76 -4.93 -12.31
N ASN A 486 40.75 -5.37 -13.07
CA ASN A 486 39.33 -5.06 -12.88
C ASN A 486 38.84 -5.62 -11.53
N SER A 487 39.07 -4.86 -10.46
CA SER A 487 38.46 -5.07 -9.16
C SER A 487 36.94 -4.94 -9.30
N LYS A 488 36.22 -6.06 -9.30
CA LYS A 488 34.75 -6.10 -9.31
C LYS A 488 34.13 -5.50 -8.03
N LEU A 489 34.94 -5.04 -7.09
CA LEU A 489 34.52 -4.50 -5.80
C LEU A 489 33.65 -3.24 -5.96
N SER A 490 34.01 -2.34 -6.87
CA SER A 490 33.20 -1.13 -7.15
C SER A 490 31.78 -1.53 -7.56
N VAL A 491 31.65 -2.38 -8.57
CA VAL A 491 30.33 -2.82 -9.07
C VAL A 491 29.58 -3.64 -8.01
N LEU A 492 30.27 -4.46 -7.22
CA LEU A 492 29.66 -5.22 -6.13
C LEU A 492 29.07 -4.29 -5.05
N LEU A 493 29.81 -3.25 -4.63
CA LEU A 493 29.33 -2.26 -3.66
C LEU A 493 28.11 -1.49 -4.18
N LEU A 494 28.11 -1.13 -5.47
CA LEU A 494 26.97 -0.51 -6.13
C LEU A 494 25.72 -1.39 -5.99
N VAL A 495 25.80 -2.67 -6.40
CA VAL A 495 24.62 -3.54 -6.40
C VAL A 495 24.18 -3.95 -4.98
N ILE A 496 25.11 -4.08 -4.03
CA ILE A 496 24.77 -4.29 -2.62
C ILE A 496 24.01 -3.08 -2.06
N GLY A 497 24.46 -1.84 -2.32
CA GLY A 497 23.76 -0.63 -1.91
C GLY A 497 22.33 -0.56 -2.48
N ILE A 498 22.17 -0.89 -3.77
CA ILE A 498 20.85 -0.97 -4.44
C ILE A 498 19.95 -2.04 -3.81
N THR A 499 20.52 -3.14 -3.32
CA THR A 499 19.78 -4.22 -2.68
C THR A 499 19.30 -3.78 -1.29
N LEU A 500 20.20 -3.23 -0.48
CA LEU A 500 19.95 -2.86 0.91
C LEU A 500 18.99 -1.66 1.06
N ASN A 501 19.03 -0.71 0.11
CA ASN A 501 18.20 0.50 0.18
C ASN A 501 16.69 0.22 0.16
N ARG A 502 16.28 -0.97 -0.32
CA ARG A 502 14.86 -1.34 -0.46
C ARG A 502 14.13 -1.33 0.87
N PHE A 503 14.79 -1.71 1.96
CA PHE A 503 14.17 -1.67 3.28
C PHE A 503 13.68 -0.25 3.64
N GLY A 504 14.53 0.76 3.49
CA GLY A 504 14.18 2.16 3.79
C GLY A 504 13.16 2.74 2.82
N LEU A 505 13.32 2.46 1.51
CA LEU A 505 12.41 2.93 0.45
C LEU A 505 10.95 2.57 0.72
N TRP A 506 10.69 1.30 1.11
CA TRP A 506 9.33 0.82 1.34
C TRP A 506 8.70 1.38 2.62
N ILE A 507 9.50 1.71 3.63
CA ILE A 507 9.03 2.41 4.84
C ILE A 507 8.68 3.87 4.51
N ALA A 508 9.54 4.56 3.74
CA ALA A 508 9.30 5.94 3.31
C ALA A 508 8.03 6.06 2.44
N ASP A 509 7.87 5.17 1.45
CA ASP A 509 6.70 5.13 0.58
C ASP A 509 5.41 4.88 1.39
N LEU A 510 5.39 3.89 2.29
CA LEU A 510 4.20 3.61 3.11
C LEU A 510 3.84 4.79 4.01
N THR A 511 4.85 5.45 4.60
CA THR A 511 4.65 6.61 5.46
C THR A 511 3.99 7.77 4.71
N VAL A 512 4.55 8.15 3.55
CA VAL A 512 4.02 9.26 2.74
C VAL A 512 2.62 8.92 2.24
N ASN A 513 2.38 7.67 1.82
CA ASN A 513 1.06 7.23 1.40
C ASN A 513 0.02 7.35 2.52
N GLN A 514 0.37 6.98 3.74
CA GLN A 514 -0.54 7.10 4.89
C GLN A 514 -0.72 8.56 5.34
N LEU A 515 0.33 9.38 5.30
CA LEU A 515 0.21 10.83 5.55
C LEU A 515 -0.79 11.48 4.61
N GLN A 516 -0.76 11.12 3.33
CA GLN A 516 -1.74 11.59 2.35
C GLN A 516 -3.15 11.08 2.67
N GLN A 517 -3.31 9.83 3.11
CA GLN A 517 -4.62 9.29 3.46
C GLN A 517 -5.23 10.00 4.69
N GLU A 518 -4.41 10.30 5.71
CA GLU A 518 -4.88 10.92 6.96
C GLU A 518 -5.14 12.43 6.81
N ARG A 519 -4.28 13.15 6.06
CA ARG A 519 -4.32 14.63 6.03
C ARG A 519 -5.00 15.22 4.79
N VAL A 520 -5.36 14.40 3.81
CA VAL A 520 -6.11 14.88 2.63
C VAL A 520 -7.61 14.72 2.89
N PRO A 521 -8.40 15.81 2.76
CA PRO A 521 -9.85 15.76 2.90
C PRO A 521 -10.50 14.82 1.90
N GLU A 522 -11.53 14.08 2.33
CA GLU A 522 -12.22 13.05 1.53
C GLU A 522 -12.65 13.55 0.14
N LYS A 523 -13.16 14.77 0.06
CA LYS A 523 -13.66 15.41 -1.18
C LYS A 523 -12.64 15.54 -2.32
N ILE A 524 -11.33 15.45 -2.02
CA ILE A 524 -10.24 15.64 -3.00
C ILE A 524 -9.19 14.52 -2.94
N ARG A 525 -9.48 13.38 -2.27
CA ARG A 525 -8.49 12.29 -2.11
C ARG A 525 -8.10 11.69 -3.46
N GLY A 526 -9.05 11.51 -4.36
CA GLY A 526 -8.83 11.04 -5.73
C GLY A 526 -7.94 12.01 -6.51
N ARG A 527 -8.30 13.29 -6.54
CA ARG A 527 -7.52 14.37 -7.20
C ARG A 527 -6.07 14.37 -6.75
N ILE A 528 -5.84 14.42 -5.43
CA ILE A 528 -4.48 14.47 -4.86
C ILE A 528 -3.73 13.16 -5.11
N GLY A 529 -4.40 12.00 -5.01
CA GLY A 529 -3.82 10.72 -5.36
C GLY A 529 -3.37 10.64 -6.83
N GLY A 530 -4.20 11.15 -7.75
CA GLY A 530 -3.87 11.27 -9.16
C GLY A 530 -2.68 12.21 -9.42
N THR A 531 -2.69 13.39 -8.81
CA THR A 531 -1.60 14.37 -8.91
C THR A 531 -0.28 13.83 -8.36
N GLN A 532 -0.29 13.12 -7.23
CA GLN A 532 0.93 12.45 -6.72
C GLN A 532 1.46 11.44 -7.74
N HIS A 533 0.59 10.68 -8.39
CA HIS A 533 1.02 9.71 -9.38
C HIS A 533 1.63 10.38 -10.61
N SER A 534 1.03 11.47 -11.10
CA SER A 534 1.62 12.32 -12.15
C SER A 534 2.99 12.87 -11.74
N LEU A 535 3.14 13.33 -10.48
CA LEU A 535 4.40 13.87 -9.97
C LEU A 535 5.50 12.81 -9.93
N ASN A 536 5.18 11.59 -9.46
CA ASN A 536 6.12 10.47 -9.47
C ASN A 536 6.58 10.12 -10.89
N GLN A 537 5.65 10.04 -11.84
CA GLN A 537 5.97 9.74 -13.24
C GLN A 537 6.78 10.85 -13.92
N PHE A 538 6.56 12.11 -13.54
CA PHE A 538 7.36 13.23 -14.04
C PHE A 538 8.84 13.09 -13.64
N PHE A 539 9.11 12.78 -12.37
CA PHE A 539 10.49 12.57 -11.90
C PHE A 539 11.12 11.29 -12.46
N ASP A 540 10.35 10.23 -12.66
CA ASP A 540 10.80 9.01 -13.36
C ASP A 540 11.19 9.30 -14.81
N LEU A 541 10.39 10.12 -15.52
CA LEU A 541 10.70 10.57 -16.88
C LEU A 541 11.93 11.47 -16.92
N LEU A 542 12.09 12.39 -15.96
CA LEU A 542 13.25 13.27 -15.87
C LEU A 542 14.56 12.49 -15.75
N ARG A 543 14.57 11.39 -14.99
CA ARG A 543 15.71 10.46 -14.94
C ARG A 543 16.08 9.93 -16.33
N TYR A 544 15.10 9.51 -17.14
CA TYR A 544 15.38 9.04 -18.50
C TYR A 544 15.92 10.13 -19.42
N VAL A 545 15.42 11.36 -19.28
CA VAL A 545 15.95 12.52 -20.01
C VAL A 545 17.43 12.75 -19.66
N LEU A 546 17.80 12.65 -18.39
CA LEU A 546 19.20 12.78 -17.95
C LEU A 546 20.10 11.71 -18.61
N ILE A 547 19.62 10.47 -18.72
CA ILE A 547 20.35 9.38 -19.40
C ILE A 547 20.56 9.67 -20.89
N ILE A 548 19.59 10.29 -21.56
CA ILE A 548 19.74 10.68 -22.98
C ILE A 548 20.86 11.72 -23.15
N PHE A 549 20.99 12.67 -22.22
CA PHE A 549 22.05 13.68 -22.25
C PHE A 549 23.44 13.13 -21.88
N LEU A 550 23.51 12.10 -21.03
CA LEU A 550 24.75 11.44 -20.62
C LEU A 550 24.70 9.93 -20.96
N PRO A 551 24.76 9.55 -22.25
CA PRO A 551 24.44 8.18 -22.69
C PRO A 551 25.63 7.21 -22.59
N ARG A 552 26.85 7.69 -22.36
CA ARG A 552 28.06 6.85 -22.37
C ARG A 552 28.19 6.08 -21.06
N MET A 553 28.52 4.78 -21.12
CA MET A 553 28.71 3.93 -19.93
C MET A 553 29.79 4.48 -18.98
N GLN A 554 30.83 5.12 -19.51
CA GLN A 554 31.87 5.74 -18.68
C GLN A 554 31.34 6.90 -17.82
N GLN A 555 30.25 7.55 -18.27
CA GLN A 555 29.60 8.67 -17.57
C GLN A 555 28.57 8.20 -16.54
N PHE A 556 28.35 6.90 -16.39
CA PHE A 556 27.32 6.35 -15.50
C PHE A 556 27.49 6.80 -14.03
N GLY A 557 28.71 7.14 -13.61
CA GLY A 557 28.98 7.67 -12.26
C GLY A 557 28.29 9.01 -11.99
N TYR A 558 28.06 9.85 -13.01
CA TYR A 558 27.27 11.07 -12.85
C TYR A 558 25.80 10.77 -12.53
N HIS A 559 25.22 9.73 -13.12
CA HIS A 559 23.86 9.28 -12.81
C HIS A 559 23.75 8.75 -11.38
N VAL A 560 24.79 8.04 -10.90
CA VAL A 560 24.89 7.63 -9.49
C VAL A 560 24.90 8.86 -8.57
N CYS A 561 25.75 9.85 -8.83
CA CYS A 561 25.80 11.09 -8.05
C CYS A 561 24.47 11.84 -8.02
N LEU A 562 23.82 12.01 -9.18
CA LEU A 562 22.52 12.68 -9.29
C LEU A 562 21.42 11.94 -8.51
N SER A 563 21.45 10.61 -8.54
CA SER A 563 20.50 9.77 -7.79
C SER A 563 20.72 9.90 -6.27
N VAL A 564 21.98 9.84 -5.81
CA VAL A 564 22.33 10.04 -4.40
C VAL A 564 21.91 11.43 -3.93
N LEU A 565 22.15 12.47 -4.77
CA LEU A 565 21.73 13.83 -4.48
C LEU A 565 20.21 13.94 -4.38
N SER A 566 19.46 13.33 -5.30
CA SER A 566 17.99 13.31 -5.25
C SER A 566 17.46 12.70 -3.96
N VAL A 567 17.99 11.53 -3.56
CA VAL A 567 17.60 10.86 -2.32
C VAL A 567 17.99 11.69 -1.10
N PHE A 568 19.17 12.30 -1.08
CA PHE A 568 19.57 13.20 0.00
C PHE A 568 18.63 14.40 0.13
N THR A 569 18.30 15.05 -1.00
CA THR A 569 17.35 16.16 -1.03
C THR A 569 15.96 15.73 -0.58
N ALA A 570 15.49 14.55 -0.98
CA ALA A 570 14.23 13.98 -0.51
C ALA A 570 14.20 13.83 1.02
N SER A 571 15.25 13.22 1.59
CA SER A 571 15.40 13.02 3.04
C SER A 571 15.48 14.35 3.80
N LEU A 572 16.18 15.34 3.25
CA LEU A 572 16.28 16.68 3.83
C LEU A 572 14.93 17.40 3.83
N ILE A 573 14.22 17.43 2.69
CA ILE A 573 12.90 18.06 2.57
C ILE A 573 11.92 17.43 3.56
N TYR A 574 11.90 16.09 3.66
CA TYR A 574 11.01 15.39 4.58
C TYR A 574 11.36 15.72 6.04
N THR A 575 12.65 15.80 6.38
CA THR A 575 13.11 16.14 7.73
C THR A 575 12.74 17.58 8.10
N ILE A 576 12.95 18.55 7.19
CA ILE A 576 12.55 19.96 7.40
C ILE A 576 11.05 20.07 7.63
N TRP A 577 10.25 19.38 6.81
CA TRP A 577 8.81 19.32 6.99
C TRP A 577 8.40 18.65 8.32
N SER A 578 9.10 17.59 8.72
CA SER A 578 8.85 16.90 9.98
C SER A 578 9.12 17.81 11.18
N CYS A 579 10.19 18.61 11.14
CA CYS A 579 10.52 19.56 12.21
C CYS A 579 9.48 20.68 12.34
N SER A 580 8.98 21.21 11.22
CA SER A 580 7.91 22.22 11.22
C SER A 580 6.53 21.65 11.57
N SER A 581 6.30 20.37 11.33
CA SER A 581 5.08 19.69 11.77
C SER A 581 5.09 19.35 13.27
N ALA A 582 6.27 19.26 13.91
CA ALA A 582 6.40 18.93 15.32
C ALA A 582 5.94 20.05 16.27
N SER A 583 5.92 21.32 15.82
CA SER A 583 5.41 22.45 16.59
C SER A 583 3.88 22.53 16.66
N HIS A 584 3.17 21.70 15.90
CA HIS A 584 1.70 21.57 15.92
C HIS A 584 1.21 20.26 16.56
N LEU A 585 2.06 19.60 17.36
CA LEU A 585 1.71 18.36 18.09
C LEU A 585 0.91 18.59 19.37
N VAL A 586 0.38 19.79 19.61
CA VAL A 586 -0.79 19.92 20.48
C VAL A 586 -1.95 19.36 19.66
N PRO A 587 -2.65 18.30 20.11
CA PRO A 587 -3.81 17.83 19.39
C PRO A 587 -4.76 19.02 19.19
N PRO A 588 -5.31 19.28 17.99
CA PRO A 588 -6.51 20.08 17.95
C PRO A 588 -7.49 19.40 18.91
N ALA A 589 -7.96 20.15 19.91
CA ALA A 589 -9.10 19.72 20.70
C ALA A 589 -10.11 19.17 19.71
N ALA A 590 -10.48 17.91 19.91
CA ALA A 590 -11.55 17.31 19.16
C ALA A 590 -12.81 18.07 19.59
N ASP A 591 -13.09 19.19 18.91
CA ASP A 591 -14.43 19.72 18.72
C ASP A 591 -15.18 18.69 17.86
N ILE A 592 -15.39 17.51 18.44
CA ILE A 592 -16.48 16.64 18.07
C ILE A 592 -17.65 17.30 18.76
N GLU A 593 -18.42 18.08 18.02
CA GLU A 593 -19.84 18.22 18.32
C GLU A 593 -20.38 16.79 18.42
N MET A 594 -20.44 16.28 19.65
CA MET A 594 -21.32 15.19 20.01
C MET A 594 -22.70 15.68 19.61
N THR A 595 -23.23 15.16 18.50
CA THR A 595 -24.64 15.33 18.18
C THR A 595 -25.44 14.92 19.42
N GLU A 596 -26.15 15.89 20.01
CA GLU A 596 -26.89 15.83 21.29
C GLU A 596 -27.79 14.57 21.42
N THR A 597 -28.13 13.94 20.29
CA THR A 597 -28.92 12.71 20.20
C THR A 597 -28.34 11.47 20.91
N ASN A 598 -27.03 11.34 21.12
CA ASN A 598 -26.47 10.15 21.80
C ASN A 598 -26.26 10.34 23.31
N VAL A 599 -26.14 11.59 23.77
CA VAL A 599 -26.04 11.92 25.20
C VAL A 599 -27.44 11.90 25.85
N ASP A 600 -28.46 12.36 25.12
CA ASP A 600 -29.85 12.31 25.58
C ASP A 600 -30.38 10.88 25.72
N LEU A 601 -29.99 9.93 24.84
CA LEU A 601 -30.39 8.53 25.01
C LEU A 601 -29.73 7.89 26.25
N ALA A 602 -28.44 8.14 26.48
CA ALA A 602 -27.74 7.58 27.64
C ALA A 602 -28.27 8.16 28.97
N GLN A 603 -28.55 9.47 29.03
CA GLN A 603 -29.17 10.12 30.19
C GLN A 603 -30.63 9.70 30.38
N HIS A 604 -31.40 9.46 29.31
CA HIS A 604 -32.77 8.94 29.42
C HIS A 604 -32.82 7.52 30.01
N TYR A 605 -31.83 6.68 29.69
CA TYR A 605 -31.69 5.35 30.31
C TYR A 605 -31.15 5.42 31.76
N GLU A 606 -30.23 6.34 32.08
CA GLU A 606 -29.74 6.53 33.46
C GLU A 606 -30.85 6.99 34.41
N VAL A 607 -31.73 7.90 33.97
CA VAL A 607 -32.88 8.36 34.76
C VAL A 607 -33.93 7.25 34.92
N GLN A 608 -34.21 6.46 33.87
CA GLN A 608 -35.13 5.32 33.98
C GLN A 608 -34.59 4.14 34.82
N LEU A 609 -33.27 3.93 34.86
CA LEU A 609 -32.63 2.93 35.72
C LEU A 609 -32.53 3.42 37.17
N GLY A 610 -32.25 4.70 37.40
CA GLY A 610 -32.25 5.32 38.74
C GLY A 610 -33.63 5.28 39.39
N GLU A 611 -34.68 5.71 38.69
CA GLU A 611 -36.05 5.72 39.23
C GLU A 611 -36.64 4.31 39.46
N LYS A 612 -36.16 3.29 38.75
CA LYS A 612 -36.58 1.89 38.96
C LYS A 612 -35.78 1.16 40.04
N LEU A 613 -34.57 1.61 40.36
CA LEU A 613 -33.71 0.99 41.38
C LEU A 613 -33.93 1.61 42.77
N ASP A 614 -34.27 2.90 42.85
CA ASP A 614 -34.61 3.56 44.13
C ASP A 614 -35.96 3.08 44.70
N TYR A 615 -36.82 2.43 43.91
CA TYR A 615 -38.07 1.84 44.40
C TYR A 615 -37.89 0.45 45.04
N VAL A 616 -36.66 -0.10 45.07
CA VAL A 616 -36.38 -1.43 45.61
C VAL A 616 -35.72 -1.37 46.99
N ASP A 617 -35.22 -0.22 47.43
CA ASP A 617 -34.56 -0.07 48.74
C ASP A 617 -35.51 0.36 49.89
N GLU A 618 -36.77 0.74 49.61
CA GLU A 618 -37.72 1.20 50.66
C GLU A 618 -38.84 0.22 51.04
N ASP A 619 -39.08 -0.87 50.29
CA ASP A 619 -40.11 -1.87 50.65
C ASP A 619 -39.49 -3.24 50.98
N ASP A 620 -39.26 -3.41 52.28
CA ASP A 620 -39.36 -4.62 53.10
C ASP A 620 -39.52 -6.01 52.41
N ASN A 621 -38.63 -6.93 52.82
CA ASN A 621 -38.91 -8.36 53.03
C ASN A 621 -39.87 -9.04 52.03
N LYS A 622 -39.32 -9.56 50.91
CA LYS A 622 -39.70 -10.87 50.35
C LYS A 622 -38.79 -11.28 49.19
N ILE A 623 -37.97 -12.30 49.50
CA ILE A 623 -37.29 -13.31 48.68
C ILE A 623 -36.63 -12.81 47.40
#